data_AF-A0A0S3RBE2-F1
#
_entry.id   AF-A0A0S3RBE2-F1
#
_cell.length_a   1.000
_cell.length_b   1.000
_cell.length_c   1.000
_cell.angle_alpha   90.00
_cell.angle_beta   90.00
_cell.angle_gamma   90.00
#
_symmetry.space_group_name_H-M   'P 1'
#
loop_
_entity.id
_entity.type
_entity.pdbx_description
1 polymer ?
#
loop_
_entity_poly.entity_id
_entity_poly.type
_entity_poly.pdbx_seq_one_letter_code
_entity_poly.pdbx_strand_id
1 'polypeptide(L)'
;MALNRERKMLSKQVHKKFSWKERNEVYVKWGVDLKSKHRSVQLAWCLWTNTEDLNHVRESAALVAKLVGFINSGEASRKIFGLSFLSRWKP
;
A
#
# COMPACT_ATOMS: atom_id res chain seq x y z
N MET A 1 -19.97 -1.81 -2.17
CA MET A 1 -19.75 -2.00 -3.62
C MET A 1 -18.52 -1.28 -4.20
N ALA A 2 -17.91 -0.28 -3.55
CA ALA A 2 -16.60 0.27 -3.98
C ALA A 2 -15.41 -0.42 -3.29
N LEU A 3 -15.48 -0.55 -1.96
CA LEU A 3 -14.41 -1.13 -1.14
C LEU A 3 -14.00 -2.56 -1.56
N ASN A 4 -14.97 -3.40 -1.93
CA ASN A 4 -14.67 -4.77 -2.34
C ASN A 4 -13.91 -4.82 -3.68
N ARG A 5 -14.15 -3.86 -4.58
CA ARG A 5 -13.42 -3.73 -5.85
C ARG A 5 -12.01 -3.22 -5.60
N GLU A 6 -11.87 -2.24 -4.70
CA GLU A 6 -10.58 -1.72 -4.26
C GLU A 6 -9.72 -2.82 -3.63
N ARG A 7 -10.25 -3.59 -2.69
CA ARG A 7 -9.54 -4.73 -2.08
C ARG A 7 -9.10 -5.77 -3.12
N LYS A 8 -9.96 -6.08 -4.10
CA LYS A 8 -9.58 -6.95 -5.24
C LYS A 8 -8.50 -6.34 -6.14
N MET A 9 -8.46 -5.02 -6.29
CA MET A 9 -7.41 -4.33 -7.04
C MET A 9 -6.09 -4.39 -6.26
N LEU A 10 -6.12 -4.09 -4.96
CA LEU A 10 -4.95 -4.13 -4.08
C LEU A 10 -4.34 -5.54 -4.02
N SER A 11 -5.15 -6.60 -3.92
CA SER A 11 -4.63 -7.98 -3.95
C SER A 11 -3.86 -8.28 -5.24
N LYS A 12 -4.31 -7.75 -6.38
CA LYS A 12 -3.58 -7.86 -7.65
C LYS A 12 -2.27 -7.05 -7.63
N GLN A 13 -2.26 -5.87 -7.02
CA GLN A 13 -1.06 -5.03 -6.93
C GLN A 13 0.03 -5.65 -6.05
N VAL A 14 -0.33 -6.43 -5.03
CA VAL A 14 0.64 -7.15 -4.18
C VAL A 14 1.59 -8.00 -5.02
N HIS A 15 1.06 -8.68 -6.05
CA HIS A 15 1.88 -9.50 -6.95
C HIS A 15 2.70 -8.67 -7.95
N LYS A 16 2.29 -7.44 -8.26
CA LYS A 16 2.98 -6.56 -9.21
C LYS A 16 4.09 -5.74 -8.55
N LYS A 17 3.90 -5.33 -7.30
CA LYS A 17 4.78 -4.40 -6.59
C LYS A 17 5.81 -5.06 -5.69
N PHE A 18 5.60 -6.31 -5.29
CA PHE A 18 6.49 -7.01 -4.38
C PHE A 18 7.11 -8.25 -5.00
N SER A 19 8.41 -8.41 -4.76
CA SER A 19 9.12 -9.67 -4.98
C SER A 19 8.51 -10.81 -4.13
N TRP A 20 8.88 -12.05 -4.41
CA TRP A 20 8.42 -13.19 -3.60
C TRP A 20 8.82 -13.06 -2.12
N LYS A 21 10.05 -12.60 -1.85
CA LYS A 21 10.55 -12.42 -0.49
C LYS A 21 9.77 -11.33 0.26
N GLU A 22 9.63 -10.15 -0.34
CA GLU A 22 8.86 -9.04 0.25
C GLU A 22 7.41 -9.44 0.51
N ARG A 23 6.78 -10.23 -0.39
CA ARG A 23 5.41 -10.72 -0.16
C ARG A 23 5.30 -11.53 1.12
N ASN A 24 6.25 -12.44 1.38
CA ASN A 24 6.23 -13.25 2.59
C ASN A 24 6.40 -12.39 3.84
N GLU A 25 7.31 -11.42 3.82
CA GLU A 25 7.52 -10.47 4.92
C GLU A 25 6.25 -9.67 5.23
N VAL A 26 5.58 -9.16 4.19
CA VAL A 26 4.29 -8.46 4.35
C VAL A 26 3.22 -9.40 4.89
N TYR A 27 3.10 -10.63 4.39
CA TYR A 27 2.10 -11.56 4.91
C TYR A 27 2.31 -11.88 6.39
N VAL A 28 3.54 -12.17 6.79
CA VAL A 28 3.87 -12.43 8.20
C VAL A 28 3.57 -11.22 9.07
N LYS A 29 3.97 -10.01 8.64
CA LYS A 29 3.67 -8.77 9.37
C LYS A 29 2.18 -8.57 9.60
N TRP A 30 1.36 -8.90 8.60
CA TRP A 30 -0.10 -8.72 8.63
C TRP A 30 -0.86 -9.95 9.16
N GLY A 31 -0.16 -10.93 9.75
CA GLY A 31 -0.78 -12.11 10.35
C GLY A 31 -1.40 -13.09 9.33
N VAL A 32 -1.03 -13.00 8.06
CA VAL A 32 -1.48 -13.90 7.00
C VAL A 32 -0.54 -15.10 6.92
N ASP A 33 -1.06 -16.30 7.21
CA ASP A 33 -0.27 -17.53 7.14
C ASP A 33 0.25 -17.78 5.72
N LEU A 34 1.55 -18.05 5.60
CA LEU A 34 2.22 -18.38 4.34
C LEU A 34 1.71 -19.67 3.69
N LYS A 35 1.13 -20.60 4.47
CA LYS A 35 0.53 -21.84 3.97
C LYS A 35 -0.91 -21.68 3.50
N SER A 36 -1.55 -20.54 3.79
CA SER A 36 -2.95 -20.30 3.43
C SER A 36 -3.12 -20.03 1.92
N LYS A 37 -4.34 -20.28 1.43
CA LYS A 37 -4.74 -19.97 0.05
C LYS A 37 -5.18 -18.51 -0.07
N HIS A 38 -5.03 -17.90 -1.25
CA HIS A 38 -5.48 -16.52 -1.50
C HIS A 38 -4.89 -15.45 -0.56
N ARG A 39 -3.62 -15.60 -0.15
CA ARG A 39 -2.92 -14.70 0.79
C ARG A 39 -3.03 -13.21 0.46
N SER A 40 -2.87 -12.83 -0.81
CA SER A 40 -2.98 -11.44 -1.24
C SER A 40 -4.40 -10.87 -1.07
N VAL A 41 -5.42 -11.72 -1.20
CA VAL A 41 -6.81 -11.34 -0.92
C VAL A 41 -6.98 -11.15 0.58
N GLN A 42 -6.55 -12.12 1.40
CA GLN A 42 -6.62 -12.00 2.87
C GLN A 42 -5.95 -10.72 3.37
N LEU A 43 -4.73 -10.44 2.90
CA LEU A 43 -4.01 -9.20 3.21
C LEU A 43 -4.85 -7.95 2.89
N ALA A 44 -5.47 -7.90 1.70
CA ALA A 44 -6.31 -6.76 1.31
C ALA A 44 -7.56 -6.62 2.21
N TRP A 45 -8.04 -7.71 2.79
CA TRP A 45 -9.15 -7.69 3.75
C TRP A 45 -8.72 -7.22 5.14
N CYS A 46 -7.46 -7.41 5.55
CA CYS A 46 -6.92 -6.89 6.81
C CYS A 46 -6.75 -5.37 6.82
N LEU A 47 -6.67 -4.74 5.64
CA LEU A 47 -6.52 -3.29 5.54
C LEU A 47 -7.74 -2.55 6.07
N TRP A 48 -7.49 -1.55 6.93
CA TRP A 48 -8.49 -0.66 7.54
C TRP A 48 -9.57 -1.38 8.36
N THR A 49 -9.31 -2.58 8.86
CA THR A 49 -10.25 -3.31 9.74
C THR A 49 -10.32 -2.75 11.15
N ASN A 50 -9.19 -2.27 11.69
CA ASN A 50 -9.14 -1.60 12.98
C ASN A 50 -8.92 -0.10 12.78
N THR A 51 -10.00 0.67 12.83
CA THR A 51 -9.95 2.13 12.61
C THR A 51 -9.66 2.93 13.88
N GLU A 52 -9.77 2.30 15.05
CA GLU A 52 -9.48 2.94 16.35
C GLU A 52 -7.98 2.90 16.65
N ASP A 53 -7.27 1.91 16.12
CA ASP A 53 -5.81 1.83 16.19
C ASP A 53 -5.15 2.71 15.11
N LEU A 54 -4.67 3.87 15.52
CA LEU A 54 -3.94 4.80 14.67
C LEU A 54 -2.69 4.18 14.03
N ASN A 55 -2.04 3.22 14.70
CA ASN A 55 -0.91 2.51 14.13
C ASN A 55 -1.36 1.61 12.98
N HIS A 56 -2.44 0.85 13.16
CA HIS A 56 -3.04 0.04 12.09
C HIS A 56 -3.46 0.89 10.89
N VAL A 57 -4.08 2.05 11.13
CA VAL A 57 -4.46 3.00 10.07
C VAL A 57 -3.22 3.48 9.31
N ARG A 58 -2.18 3.89 10.03
CA ARG A 58 -0.92 4.36 9.44
C ARG A 58 -0.23 3.29 8.61
N GLU A 59 -0.12 2.07 9.14
CA GLU A 59 0.49 0.95 8.44
C GLU A 59 -0.31 0.53 7.21
N SER A 60 -1.64 0.53 7.32
CA SER A 60 -2.53 0.28 6.19
C SER A 60 -2.32 1.31 5.08
N ALA A 61 -2.30 2.60 5.44
CA ALA A 61 -2.07 3.69 4.49
C ALA A 61 -0.69 3.58 3.81
N ALA A 62 0.36 3.24 4.58
CA ALA A 62 1.69 3.03 4.03
C ALA A 62 1.73 1.85 3.04
N LEU A 63 1.05 0.73 3.36
CA LEU A 63 0.98 -0.41 2.46
C LEU A 63 0.22 -0.05 1.18
N VAL A 64 -0.93 0.61 1.29
CA VAL A 64 -1.70 1.08 0.13
C VAL A 64 -0.88 2.00 -0.74
N ALA A 65 -0.18 2.98 -0.15
CA ALA A 65 0.69 3.91 -0.87
C ALA A 65 1.80 3.19 -1.66
N LYS A 66 2.40 2.13 -1.11
CA LYS A 66 3.37 1.28 -1.81
C LYS A 66 2.70 0.48 -2.94
N LEU A 67 1.52 -0.10 -2.69
CA LEU A 67 0.77 -0.90 -3.67
C LEU A 67 0.26 -0.09 -4.87
N VAL A 68 -0.20 1.14 -4.65
CA VAL A 68 -0.66 2.02 -5.74
C VAL A 68 0.50 2.73 -6.44
N GLY A 69 1.74 2.58 -5.94
CA GLY A 69 2.93 3.22 -6.51
C GLY A 69 3.05 4.71 -6.17
N PHE A 70 2.37 5.18 -5.12
CA PHE A 70 2.55 6.54 -4.60
C PHE A 70 3.94 6.70 -3.96
N ILE A 71 4.45 5.63 -3.35
CA ILE A 71 5.82 5.56 -2.83
C ILE A 71 6.57 4.53 -3.66
N ASN A 72 7.29 4.99 -4.69
CA ASN A 72 8.21 4.12 -5.42
C ASN A 72 9.39 3.79 -4.49
N SER A 73 9.63 2.51 -4.21
CA SER A 73 10.75 2.02 -3.41
C SER A 73 12.10 2.09 -4.14
N GLY A 74 12.26 3.06 -5.05
CA GLY A 74 13.42 3.20 -5.94
C GLY A 74 14.16 4.51 -5.72
N GLU A 75 13.54 5.66 -6.01
CA GLU A 75 14.29 6.92 -6.04
C GLU A 75 13.35 8.12 -5.91
N ALA A 76 13.76 9.11 -5.10
CA ALA A 76 13.39 10.52 -5.20
C ALA A 76 11.95 11.01 -4.86
N SER A 77 11.21 10.38 -3.93
CA SER A 77 9.97 11.00 -3.41
C SER A 77 10.21 12.24 -2.49
N ARG A 78 11.47 12.59 -2.19
CA ARG A 78 11.82 13.77 -1.37
C ARG A 78 12.09 15.05 -2.17
N LYS A 79 12.20 15.01 -3.52
CA LYS A 79 12.77 16.14 -4.29
C LYS A 79 11.82 17.02 -5.11
N ILE A 80 10.56 16.65 -5.39
CA ILE A 80 9.74 17.41 -6.39
C ILE A 80 8.37 17.89 -5.88
N PHE A 81 7.93 17.51 -4.67
CA PHE A 81 6.61 17.95 -4.18
C PHE A 81 6.48 19.47 -3.90
N GLY A 82 7.57 20.24 -3.89
CA GLY A 82 7.57 21.68 -3.55
C GLY A 82 7.82 22.67 -4.68
N LEU A 83 8.08 22.24 -5.92
CA LEU A 83 8.57 23.15 -6.99
C LEU A 83 7.59 23.41 -8.14
N SER A 84 6.46 22.71 -8.21
CA SER A 84 5.45 22.93 -9.26
C SER A 84 4.44 24.04 -8.94
N PHE A 85 4.41 24.56 -7.71
CA PHE A 85 3.46 25.59 -7.28
C PHE A 85 4.00 27.03 -7.39
N LEU A 86 5.31 27.22 -7.59
CA LEU A 86 5.93 28.55 -7.66
C LEU A 86 6.12 29.08 -9.09
N SER A 87 5.94 28.26 -10.13
CA SER A 87 6.13 28.70 -11.53
C SER A 87 4.93 29.47 -12.11
N ARG A 88 3.89 29.73 -11.31
CA ARG A 88 2.73 30.55 -11.69
C ARG A 88 2.56 31.76 -10.78
N TRP A 89 3.65 32.47 -10.50
CA TRP A 89 3.62 33.85 -10.03
C TRP A 89 4.38 34.70 -11.04
N LYS A 90 3.65 35.56 -11.76
CA LYS A 90 4.22 36.72 -12.45
C LYS A 90 3.65 37.97 -11.77
N PRO A 91 4.48 38.98 -11.44
CA PRO A 91 4.03 40.24 -10.87
C PRO A 91 3.12 41.03 -11.83
#